data_AF-A0A519MPB2-F1
#
_entry.id   AF-A0A519MPB2-F1
#
_cell.length_a   1.000
_cell.length_b   1.000
_cell.length_c   1.000
_cell.angle_alpha   90.00
_cell.angle_beta   90.00
_cell.angle_gamma   90.00
#
_symmetry.space_group_name_H-M   'P 1'
#
loop_
_entity.id
_entity.type
_entity.pdbx_description
1 polymer ?
#
loop_
_entity_poly.entity_id
_entity_poly.type
_entity_poly.pdbx_seq_one_letter_code
_entity_poly.pdbx_strand_id
1 'polypeptide(L)'
;LIIGEQSALVTIPKLVKEYGITDIFAEQEYAPYETGLVEELARALPEVEFHFFWGKTLYHIADIPFEIAKIPLTSKAYRIPVSKGSEPRKPFGVPGKLSRIKDIKTSTFPSCKLYGFNNKEYSDAQVFVDGGENAALERLEYYTFKSELLTGYRWSRNRSDGMDYSSKLSPYLALGCISPREIYFRVKDYEKKVKKNQSTWWLVFELVWRDYFTFKGMRIGHSIFLTKGFKNKKLVWENDPGKFQRWCEGSTGIPFVDAHMRQLNQTGFMSNRGRVNCASYLVFDLKVDWTWGAAYFESRLIDYDVSSNWMNWHMQAFEIWYTNPVHQSNKYKAQDFIRRWVPELAKLNDTEVLIPWEFDHSTYVRPIEIYPKWDRAIKLIRKLD
;
A
#
# COMPACT_ATOMS: atom_id res chain seq x y z
N LEU A 1 23.54 -15.39 1.44
CA LEU A 1 22.99 -14.13 0.92
C LEU A 1 24.14 -13.14 0.79
N ILE A 2 24.35 -12.58 -0.41
CA ILE A 2 25.23 -11.42 -0.59
C ILE A 2 24.31 -10.20 -0.62
N ILE A 3 24.67 -9.16 0.13
CA ILE A 3 23.97 -7.89 0.26
C ILE A 3 24.90 -6.83 -0.33
N GLY A 4 24.45 -6.20 -1.41
CA GLY A 4 25.12 -5.04 -2.01
C GLY A 4 24.66 -3.75 -1.36
N GLU A 5 25.60 -2.87 -1.04
CA GLU A 5 25.33 -1.52 -0.51
C GLU A 5 25.30 -0.44 -1.61
N GLN A 6 25.68 -0.81 -2.83
CA GLN A 6 25.71 0.06 -4.01
C GLN A 6 24.66 -0.40 -5.03
N SER A 7 24.40 0.44 -6.04
CA SER A 7 23.53 0.09 -7.17
C SER A 7 23.86 -1.29 -7.76
N ALA A 8 22.84 -1.98 -8.25
CA ALA A 8 22.97 -3.24 -8.97
C ALA A 8 23.96 -3.14 -10.15
N LEU A 9 24.01 -1.97 -10.81
CA LEU A 9 24.96 -1.66 -11.89
C LEU A 9 26.42 -1.68 -11.48
N VAL A 10 26.70 -1.60 -10.18
CA VAL A 10 28.07 -1.66 -9.64
C VAL A 10 28.34 -3.02 -9.01
N THR A 11 27.39 -3.52 -8.23
CA THR A 11 27.58 -4.75 -7.44
C THR A 11 27.58 -5.99 -8.34
N ILE A 12 26.62 -6.11 -9.27
CA ILE A 12 26.46 -7.33 -10.08
C ILE A 12 27.63 -7.53 -11.05
N PRO A 13 28.11 -6.52 -11.81
CA PRO A 13 29.27 -6.73 -12.69
C PRO A 13 30.55 -7.17 -11.95
N LYS A 14 30.76 -6.69 -10.72
CA LYS A 14 31.86 -7.14 -9.87
C LYS A 14 31.73 -8.63 -9.54
N LEU A 15 30.54 -9.07 -9.14
CA LEU A 15 30.27 -10.47 -8.82
C LEU A 15 30.40 -11.37 -10.05
N VAL A 16 29.92 -10.92 -11.22
CA VAL A 16 30.07 -11.66 -12.49
C VAL A 16 31.54 -11.91 -12.79
N LYS A 17 32.36 -10.86 -12.73
CA LYS A 17 33.81 -10.97 -12.96
C LYS A 17 34.52 -11.84 -11.93
N GLU A 18 34.15 -11.73 -10.65
CA GLU A 18 34.79 -12.46 -9.55
C GLU A 18 34.48 -13.96 -9.57
N TYR A 19 33.23 -14.33 -9.88
CA TYR A 19 32.75 -15.70 -9.77
C TYR A 19 32.48 -16.39 -11.11
N GLY A 20 32.73 -15.71 -12.24
CA GLY A 20 32.47 -16.26 -13.58
C GLY A 20 31.00 -16.61 -13.80
N ILE A 21 30.09 -15.73 -13.35
CA ILE A 21 28.65 -15.96 -13.46
C ILE A 21 28.23 -15.88 -14.92
N THR A 22 27.58 -16.94 -15.41
CA THR A 22 27.04 -17.02 -16.78
C THR A 22 25.55 -16.72 -16.85
N ASP A 23 24.83 -16.93 -15.75
CA ASP A 23 23.37 -16.85 -15.71
C ASP A 23 22.89 -16.08 -14.48
N ILE A 24 21.92 -15.19 -14.70
CA ILE A 24 21.24 -14.46 -13.62
C ILE A 24 19.74 -14.73 -13.71
N PHE A 25 19.18 -15.26 -12.62
CA PHE A 25 17.76 -15.53 -12.46
C PHE A 25 17.12 -14.48 -11.55
N ALA A 26 16.02 -13.87 -11.98
CA ALA A 26 15.29 -12.88 -11.17
C ALA A 26 13.79 -12.90 -11.43
N GLU A 27 13.02 -12.35 -10.49
CA GLU A 27 11.61 -12.04 -10.74
C GLU A 27 11.52 -10.88 -11.76
N GLN A 28 10.60 -10.99 -12.71
CA GLN A 28 10.38 -9.96 -13.70
C GLN A 28 9.75 -8.71 -13.08
N GLU A 29 10.43 -7.58 -13.24
CA GLU A 29 9.92 -6.25 -12.90
C GLU A 29 9.11 -5.63 -14.03
N TYR A 30 8.28 -4.64 -13.71
CA TYR A 30 7.35 -4.04 -14.68
C TYR A 30 7.24 -2.52 -14.60
N ALA A 31 7.74 -1.90 -13.55
CA ALA A 31 7.70 -0.45 -13.39
C ALA A 31 8.90 0.21 -14.07
N PRO A 32 8.76 1.44 -14.61
CA PRO A 32 9.73 1.99 -15.56
C PRO A 32 11.15 2.16 -15.01
N TYR A 33 11.29 2.47 -13.72
CA TYR A 33 12.61 2.65 -13.10
C TYR A 33 13.33 1.30 -12.98
N GLU A 34 12.63 0.29 -12.47
CA GLU A 34 13.13 -1.06 -12.29
C GLU A 34 13.47 -1.73 -13.63
N THR A 35 12.59 -1.59 -14.63
CA THR A 35 12.87 -2.12 -15.98
C THR A 35 14.06 -1.41 -16.61
N GLY A 36 14.18 -0.09 -16.45
CA GLY A 36 15.33 0.67 -16.95
C GLY A 36 16.66 0.23 -16.32
N LEU A 37 16.67 -0.02 -15.00
CA LEU A 37 17.84 -0.54 -14.28
C LEU A 37 18.25 -1.93 -14.82
N VAL A 38 17.29 -2.81 -15.05
CA VAL A 38 17.51 -4.15 -15.60
C VAL A 38 18.04 -4.08 -17.03
N GLU A 39 17.47 -3.22 -17.88
CA GLU A 39 17.92 -3.02 -19.27
C GLU A 39 19.34 -2.44 -19.34
N GLU A 40 19.69 -1.53 -18.44
CA GLU A 40 21.05 -0.99 -18.34
C GLU A 40 22.05 -2.06 -17.87
N LEU A 41 21.67 -2.87 -16.88
CA LEU A 41 22.51 -3.95 -16.38
C LEU A 41 22.75 -5.02 -17.46
N ALA A 42 21.72 -5.42 -18.19
CA ALA A 42 21.83 -6.40 -19.27
C ALA A 42 22.75 -5.89 -20.41
N ARG A 43 22.67 -4.58 -20.74
CA ARG A 43 23.61 -3.96 -21.70
C ARG A 43 25.05 -3.93 -21.20
N ALA A 44 25.25 -3.78 -19.89
CA ALA A 44 26.57 -3.76 -19.29
C ALA A 44 27.23 -5.15 -19.18
N LEU A 45 26.46 -6.23 -19.33
CA LEU A 45 26.88 -7.62 -19.17
C LEU A 45 26.39 -8.51 -20.34
N PRO A 46 26.81 -8.24 -21.59
CA PRO A 46 26.32 -8.96 -22.77
C PRO A 46 26.68 -10.45 -22.79
N GLU A 47 27.67 -10.88 -22.01
CA GLU A 47 28.09 -12.27 -21.86
C GLU A 47 27.24 -13.08 -20.87
N VAL A 48 26.36 -12.42 -20.10
CA VAL A 48 25.52 -13.05 -19.09
C VAL A 48 24.11 -13.26 -19.63
N GLU A 49 23.58 -14.47 -19.48
CA GLU A 49 22.18 -14.78 -19.79
C GLU A 49 21.26 -14.38 -18.63
N PHE A 50 20.27 -13.53 -18.91
CA PHE A 50 19.27 -13.10 -17.93
C PHE A 50 17.96 -13.86 -18.10
N HIS A 51 17.50 -14.51 -17.02
CA HIS A 51 16.29 -15.32 -16.97
C HIS A 51 15.27 -14.67 -16.02
N PHE A 52 14.22 -14.06 -16.59
CA PHE A 52 13.18 -13.38 -15.81
C PHE A 52 11.89 -14.20 -15.72
N PHE A 53 11.32 -14.26 -14.50
CA PHE A 53 10.10 -15.03 -14.24
C PHE A 53 9.01 -14.16 -13.64
N TRP A 54 7.81 -14.25 -14.19
CA TRP A 54 6.66 -13.50 -13.68
C TRP A 54 6.07 -14.19 -12.43
N GLY A 55 6.24 -13.56 -11.26
CA GLY A 55 5.77 -14.10 -9.97
C GLY A 55 4.84 -13.18 -9.17
N LYS A 56 4.71 -11.90 -9.57
CA LYS A 56 4.18 -10.82 -8.72
C LYS A 56 2.68 -10.83 -8.47
N THR A 57 1.90 -11.51 -9.31
CA THR A 57 0.43 -11.42 -9.33
C THR A 57 -0.23 -12.77 -9.02
N LEU A 58 -1.50 -12.72 -8.63
CA LEU A 58 -2.30 -13.92 -8.38
C LEU A 58 -2.52 -14.70 -9.68
N TYR A 59 -2.98 -14.00 -10.73
CA TYR A 59 -3.11 -14.55 -12.07
C TYR A 59 -1.84 -14.27 -12.86
N HIS A 60 -1.24 -15.32 -13.41
CA HIS A 60 -0.03 -15.18 -14.21
C HIS A 60 -0.32 -14.36 -15.48
N ILE A 61 0.62 -13.49 -15.88
CA ILE A 61 0.47 -12.59 -17.05
C ILE A 61 0.11 -13.33 -18.35
N ALA A 62 0.61 -14.57 -18.51
CA ALA A 62 0.32 -15.41 -19.68
C ALA A 62 -1.06 -16.11 -19.63
N ASP A 63 -1.74 -16.10 -18.48
CA ASP A 63 -2.99 -16.86 -18.28
C ASP A 63 -4.23 -15.96 -18.28
N ILE A 64 -4.06 -14.63 -18.25
CA ILE A 64 -5.18 -13.68 -18.32
C ILE A 64 -5.71 -13.56 -19.76
N PRO A 65 -7.01 -13.32 -19.97
CA PRO A 65 -7.61 -13.28 -21.30
C PRO A 65 -7.39 -11.93 -22.01
N PHE A 66 -6.27 -11.26 -21.72
CA PHE A 66 -5.95 -9.93 -22.22
C PHE A 66 -4.48 -9.81 -22.55
N GLU A 67 -4.17 -9.20 -23.69
CA GLU A 67 -2.88 -8.56 -23.89
C GLU A 67 -2.76 -7.32 -23.00
N ILE A 68 -1.55 -6.99 -22.53
CA ILE A 68 -1.30 -5.82 -21.67
C ILE A 68 -1.85 -4.52 -22.28
N ALA A 69 -1.62 -4.30 -23.58
CA ALA A 69 -2.11 -3.13 -24.30
C ALA A 69 -3.66 -3.00 -24.30
N LYS A 70 -4.38 -4.10 -24.04
CA LYS A 70 -5.85 -4.20 -24.07
C LYS A 70 -6.47 -4.34 -22.68
N ILE A 71 -5.69 -4.28 -21.59
CA ILE A 71 -6.21 -4.39 -20.21
C ILE A 71 -7.34 -3.39 -19.93
N PRO A 72 -8.55 -3.81 -19.55
CA PRO A 72 -9.69 -2.89 -19.42
C PRO A 72 -9.47 -1.70 -18.47
N LEU A 73 -10.03 -0.54 -18.81
CA LEU A 73 -9.87 0.67 -17.98
C LEU A 73 -10.72 0.68 -16.70
N THR A 74 -11.62 -0.30 -16.52
CA THR A 74 -12.39 -0.48 -15.28
C THR A 74 -12.17 -1.86 -14.67
N SER A 75 -12.12 -1.91 -13.33
CA SER A 75 -11.91 -3.17 -12.58
C SER A 75 -12.98 -4.22 -12.89
N LYS A 76 -14.26 -3.82 -13.06
CA LYS A 76 -15.35 -4.75 -13.39
C LYS A 76 -15.12 -5.45 -14.74
N ALA A 77 -14.70 -4.70 -15.76
CA ALA A 77 -14.44 -5.23 -17.09
C ALA A 77 -13.20 -6.14 -17.15
N TYR A 78 -12.23 -5.95 -16.26
CA TYR A 78 -11.09 -6.85 -16.09
C TYR A 78 -11.44 -8.11 -15.30
N ARG A 79 -12.00 -7.96 -14.10
CA ARG A 79 -12.16 -9.06 -13.14
C ARG A 79 -13.14 -10.14 -13.59
N ILE A 80 -14.21 -9.78 -14.31
CA ILE A 80 -15.24 -10.74 -14.69
C ILE A 80 -14.67 -11.76 -15.70
N PRO A 81 -14.05 -11.35 -16.83
CA PRO A 81 -13.40 -12.29 -17.74
C PRO A 81 -12.29 -13.11 -17.10
N VAL A 82 -11.39 -12.47 -16.32
CA VAL A 82 -10.29 -13.18 -15.63
C VAL A 82 -10.83 -14.27 -14.71
N SER A 83 -11.86 -13.97 -13.92
CA SER A 83 -12.47 -14.95 -13.01
C SER A 83 -13.14 -16.14 -13.70
N LYS A 84 -13.44 -16.02 -15.01
CA LYS A 84 -14.07 -17.07 -15.82
C LYS A 84 -13.09 -17.83 -16.69
N GLY A 85 -12.00 -17.18 -17.13
CA GLY A 85 -11.08 -17.70 -18.13
C GLY A 85 -9.68 -18.02 -17.61
N SER A 86 -9.40 -17.76 -16.34
CA SER A 86 -8.07 -17.93 -15.76
C SER A 86 -8.15 -18.57 -14.38
N GLU A 87 -7.12 -19.35 -14.03
CA GLU A 87 -6.97 -19.94 -12.70
C GLU A 87 -5.60 -19.56 -12.10
N PRO A 88 -5.52 -19.28 -10.79
CA PRO A 88 -4.24 -19.07 -10.15
C PRO A 88 -3.37 -20.34 -10.22
N ARG A 89 -2.15 -20.20 -10.75
CA ARG A 89 -1.16 -21.28 -10.76
C ARG A 89 -0.79 -21.68 -9.33
N LYS A 90 -0.49 -22.95 -9.10
CA LYS A 90 0.02 -23.42 -7.79
C LYS A 90 1.35 -22.72 -7.45
N PRO A 91 1.60 -22.38 -6.17
CA PRO A 91 2.92 -21.95 -5.72
C PRO A 91 3.95 -23.05 -5.97
N PHE A 92 5.21 -22.65 -6.23
CA PHE A 92 6.32 -23.59 -6.23
C PHE A 92 6.61 -24.04 -4.80
N GLY A 93 7.12 -25.25 -4.64
CA GLY A 93 7.66 -25.70 -3.36
C GLY A 93 8.94 -24.95 -3.02
N VAL A 94 9.27 -24.90 -1.73
CA VAL A 94 10.56 -24.37 -1.26
C VAL A 94 11.69 -25.17 -1.93
N PRO A 95 12.71 -24.51 -2.51
CA PRO A 95 13.83 -25.22 -3.09
C PRO A 95 14.49 -26.11 -2.03
N GLY A 96 14.94 -27.28 -2.45
CA GLY A 96 15.68 -28.19 -1.58
C GLY A 96 17.08 -27.67 -1.25
N LYS A 97 18.07 -28.56 -1.25
CA LYS A 97 19.45 -28.17 -0.97
C LYS A 97 20.03 -27.33 -2.12
N LEU A 98 20.45 -26.10 -1.81
CA LEU A 98 21.20 -25.25 -2.74
C LEU A 98 22.69 -25.58 -2.67
N SER A 99 23.34 -25.70 -3.83
CA SER A 99 24.80 -25.75 -3.94
C SER A 99 25.38 -24.39 -3.58
N ARG A 100 26.50 -24.38 -2.84
CA ARG A 100 27.20 -23.15 -2.45
C ARG A 100 28.62 -23.14 -2.98
N ILE A 101 29.11 -21.95 -3.33
CA ILE A 101 30.53 -21.71 -3.54
C ILE A 101 31.24 -21.79 -2.18
N LYS A 102 32.37 -22.50 -2.11
CA LYS A 102 33.07 -22.78 -0.84
C LYS A 102 33.68 -21.52 -0.21
N ASP A 103 34.21 -20.62 -1.04
CA ASP A 103 35.00 -19.45 -0.61
C ASP A 103 34.28 -18.11 -0.89
N ILE A 104 32.96 -18.08 -0.70
CA ILE A 104 32.16 -16.87 -0.95
C ILE A 104 32.34 -15.86 0.19
N LYS A 105 32.64 -14.60 -0.15
CA LYS A 105 32.68 -13.51 0.83
C LYS A 105 31.25 -13.10 1.18
N THR A 106 30.83 -13.35 2.42
CA THR A 106 29.54 -12.90 2.92
C THR A 106 29.61 -11.43 3.33
N SER A 107 28.60 -10.65 2.97
CA SER A 107 28.40 -9.29 3.46
C SER A 107 27.67 -9.31 4.81
N THR A 108 27.94 -8.32 5.65
CA THR A 108 27.11 -8.04 6.84
C THR A 108 25.86 -7.26 6.44
N PHE A 109 24.85 -7.27 7.30
CA PHE A 109 23.67 -6.42 7.10
C PHE A 109 24.06 -4.94 7.32
N PRO A 110 23.66 -4.01 6.43
CA PRO A 110 24.10 -2.63 6.52
C PRO A 110 23.56 -1.93 7.77
N SER A 111 24.36 -1.03 8.34
CA SER A 111 23.93 -0.17 9.45
C SER A 111 22.91 0.87 8.96
N CYS A 112 21.94 1.22 9.80
CA CYS A 112 20.98 2.31 9.53
C CYS A 112 21.67 3.65 9.18
N LYS A 113 22.89 3.87 9.69
CA LYS A 113 23.72 5.05 9.39
C LYS A 113 24.07 5.18 7.91
N LEU A 114 24.19 4.07 7.18
CA LEU A 114 24.42 4.09 5.74
C LEU A 114 23.28 4.81 5.00
N TYR A 115 22.06 4.73 5.54
CA TYR A 115 20.86 5.31 4.95
C TYR A 115 20.48 6.66 5.58
N GLY A 116 21.41 7.30 6.31
CA GLY A 116 21.21 8.61 6.91
C GLY A 116 20.45 8.61 8.24
N PHE A 117 20.11 7.45 8.80
CA PHE A 117 19.45 7.34 10.10
C PHE A 117 20.46 7.17 11.23
N ASN A 118 20.20 7.79 12.38
CA ASN A 118 20.99 7.53 13.58
C ASN A 118 20.40 6.37 14.41
N ASN A 119 21.19 5.83 15.34
CA ASN A 119 20.79 4.69 16.15
C ASN A 119 19.55 4.95 17.01
N LYS A 120 19.34 6.21 17.45
CA LYS A 120 18.18 6.59 18.25
C LYS A 120 16.92 6.59 17.38
N GLU A 121 16.97 7.19 16.20
CA GLU A 121 15.85 7.14 15.22
C GLU A 121 15.46 5.71 14.87
N TYR A 122 16.46 4.84 14.65
CA TYR A 122 16.22 3.43 14.37
C TYR A 122 15.58 2.70 15.56
N SER A 123 16.05 2.95 16.78
CA SER A 123 15.56 2.27 17.99
C SER A 123 14.20 2.79 18.45
N ASP A 124 13.90 4.07 18.21
CA ASP A 124 12.63 4.71 18.57
C ASP A 124 11.53 4.43 17.54
N ALA A 125 11.86 3.83 16.38
CA ALA A 125 10.90 3.51 15.35
C ALA A 125 9.85 2.53 15.88
N GLN A 126 8.57 2.90 15.78
CA GLN A 126 7.48 2.01 16.15
C GLN A 126 7.28 0.95 15.06
N VAL A 127 7.80 -0.24 15.30
CA VAL A 127 7.65 -1.37 14.39
C VAL A 127 6.18 -1.78 14.34
N PHE A 128 5.54 -1.54 13.18
CA PHE A 128 4.15 -1.94 12.97
C PHE A 128 4.01 -3.45 12.75
N VAL A 129 4.93 -4.04 11.97
CA VAL A 129 5.08 -5.47 11.74
C VAL A 129 6.55 -5.83 11.55
N ASP A 130 6.94 -7.02 11.98
CA ASP A 130 8.23 -7.60 11.63
C ASP A 130 8.26 -7.96 10.13
N GLY A 131 9.41 -7.76 9.48
CA GLY A 131 9.62 -8.10 8.07
C GLY A 131 10.01 -9.57 7.83
N GLY A 132 9.89 -10.02 6.59
CA GLY A 132 10.36 -11.34 6.15
C GLY A 132 9.26 -12.39 5.95
N GLU A 133 9.62 -13.48 5.28
CA GLU A 133 8.70 -14.57 4.88
C GLU A 133 8.07 -15.27 6.09
N ASN A 134 8.85 -15.59 7.13
CA ASN A 134 8.33 -16.27 8.32
C ASN A 134 7.22 -15.45 9.00
N ALA A 135 7.44 -14.15 9.22
CA ALA A 135 6.44 -13.25 9.79
C ALA A 135 5.19 -13.15 8.90
N ALA A 136 5.36 -13.14 7.58
CA ALA A 136 4.24 -13.13 6.63
C ALA A 136 3.38 -14.41 6.73
N LEU A 137 4.01 -15.58 6.79
CA LEU A 137 3.35 -16.88 6.90
C LEU A 137 2.66 -17.04 8.26
N GLU A 138 3.30 -16.59 9.34
CA GLU A 138 2.69 -16.56 10.67
C GLU A 138 1.48 -15.64 10.73
N ARG A 139 1.56 -14.45 10.12
CA ARG A 139 0.44 -13.52 10.05
C ARG A 139 -0.71 -14.10 9.24
N LEU A 140 -0.42 -14.75 8.10
CA LEU A 140 -1.43 -15.43 7.29
C LEU A 140 -2.10 -16.57 8.07
N GLU A 141 -1.31 -17.41 8.74
CA GLU A 141 -1.81 -18.51 9.58
C GLU A 141 -2.66 -18.00 10.74
N TYR A 142 -2.23 -16.92 11.41
CA TYR A 142 -3.00 -16.28 12.46
C TYR A 142 -4.37 -15.81 11.93
N TYR A 143 -4.36 -15.02 10.85
CA TYR A 143 -5.57 -14.40 10.31
C TYR A 143 -6.57 -15.41 9.71
N THR A 144 -6.06 -16.57 9.27
CA THR A 144 -6.87 -17.66 8.73
C THR A 144 -7.24 -18.66 9.82
N PHE A 145 -6.36 -19.56 10.23
CA PHE A 145 -6.73 -20.70 11.06
C PHE A 145 -6.67 -20.46 12.57
N LYS A 146 -5.72 -19.68 13.09
CA LYS A 146 -5.63 -19.51 14.57
C LYS A 146 -6.73 -18.62 15.14
N SER A 147 -7.14 -17.58 14.41
CA SER A 147 -8.13 -16.61 14.89
C SER A 147 -9.46 -16.63 14.12
N GLU A 148 -9.50 -17.29 12.96
CA GLU A 148 -10.67 -17.35 12.07
C GLU A 148 -11.23 -15.98 11.63
N LEU A 149 -10.44 -14.90 11.77
CA LEU A 149 -10.83 -13.53 11.43
C LEU A 149 -11.21 -13.37 9.96
N LEU A 150 -10.66 -14.20 9.08
CA LEU A 150 -11.04 -14.25 7.67
C LEU A 150 -12.56 -14.43 7.47
N THR A 151 -13.25 -15.15 8.36
CA THR A 151 -14.72 -15.29 8.30
C THR A 151 -15.45 -13.94 8.42
N GLY A 152 -14.88 -12.99 9.15
CA GLY A 152 -15.44 -11.65 9.40
C GLY A 152 -14.90 -10.53 8.51
N TYR A 153 -13.91 -10.80 7.65
CA TYR A 153 -13.13 -9.78 6.93
C TYR A 153 -13.98 -8.69 6.25
N ARG A 154 -15.06 -9.05 5.55
CA ARG A 154 -15.91 -8.07 4.84
C ARG A 154 -16.47 -6.99 5.77
N TRP A 155 -16.77 -7.35 7.01
CA TRP A 155 -17.41 -6.48 7.99
C TRP A 155 -16.40 -5.67 8.80
N SER A 156 -15.19 -6.19 8.99
CA SER A 156 -14.14 -5.53 9.77
C SER A 156 -13.25 -4.60 8.93
N ARG A 157 -13.06 -4.85 7.63
CA ARG A 157 -12.05 -4.19 6.76
C ARG A 157 -12.10 -2.67 6.66
N ASN A 158 -13.19 -2.03 7.11
CA ASN A 158 -13.35 -0.58 7.09
C ASN A 158 -13.03 0.12 8.41
N ARG A 159 -12.56 -0.60 9.45
CA ARG A 159 -12.08 0.01 10.70
C ARG A 159 -10.74 0.73 10.48
N SER A 160 -10.42 1.65 11.39
CA SER A 160 -9.21 2.47 11.34
C SER A 160 -8.06 1.94 12.18
N ASP A 161 -8.33 1.04 13.14
CA ASP A 161 -7.35 0.65 14.15
C ASP A 161 -7.40 -0.82 14.55
N GLY A 162 -6.26 -1.31 15.04
CA GLY A 162 -6.02 -2.68 15.47
C GLY A 162 -5.47 -3.58 14.38
N MET A 163 -4.81 -4.67 14.78
CA MET A 163 -4.24 -5.61 13.81
C MET A 163 -5.32 -6.40 13.07
N ASP A 164 -6.46 -6.67 13.69
CA ASP A 164 -7.35 -7.76 13.27
C ASP A 164 -8.49 -7.34 12.34
N TYR A 165 -8.66 -6.04 12.10
CA TYR A 165 -9.71 -5.60 11.19
C TYR A 165 -9.45 -5.95 9.72
N SER A 166 -8.21 -6.25 9.35
CA SER A 166 -7.79 -6.67 8.01
C SER A 166 -6.58 -7.60 8.11
N SER A 167 -6.20 -8.24 6.99
CA SER A 167 -5.11 -9.23 6.98
C SER A 167 -3.75 -8.67 7.38
N LYS A 168 -3.48 -7.37 7.13
CA LYS A 168 -2.16 -6.74 7.30
C LYS A 168 -1.04 -7.42 6.49
N LEU A 169 -1.41 -8.05 5.36
CA LEU A 169 -0.45 -8.74 4.49
C LEU A 169 0.21 -7.84 3.44
N SER A 170 -0.21 -6.58 3.32
CA SER A 170 0.30 -5.66 2.31
C SER A 170 1.81 -5.36 2.40
N PRO A 171 2.44 -5.19 3.59
CA PRO A 171 3.89 -4.98 3.66
C PRO A 171 4.67 -6.16 3.10
N TYR A 172 4.21 -7.38 3.39
CA TYR A 172 4.82 -8.62 2.90
C TYR A 172 4.60 -8.82 1.40
N LEU A 173 3.42 -8.47 0.88
CA LEU A 173 3.12 -8.55 -0.56
C LEU A 173 3.93 -7.54 -1.37
N ALA A 174 4.17 -6.35 -0.83
CA ALA A 174 4.95 -5.30 -1.48
C ALA A 174 6.41 -5.73 -1.70
N LEU A 175 7.01 -6.40 -0.70
CA LEU A 175 8.40 -6.87 -0.73
C LEU A 175 8.57 -8.31 -1.25
N GLY A 176 7.49 -8.98 -1.65
CA GLY A 176 7.53 -10.37 -2.12
C GLY A 176 7.83 -11.39 -1.02
N CYS A 177 7.72 -11.03 0.27
CA CYS A 177 7.87 -11.96 1.40
C CYS A 177 6.76 -13.03 1.43
N ILE A 178 5.64 -12.79 0.75
CA ILE A 178 4.59 -13.79 0.54
C ILE A 178 4.00 -13.67 -0.85
N SER A 179 3.76 -14.80 -1.51
CA SER A 179 3.11 -14.83 -2.81
C SER A 179 1.59 -14.60 -2.67
N PRO A 180 0.95 -13.82 -3.56
CA PRO A 180 -0.51 -13.76 -3.61
C PRO A 180 -1.14 -15.13 -3.91
N ARG A 181 -0.41 -16.03 -4.58
CA ARG A 181 -0.85 -17.41 -4.83
C ARG A 181 -0.88 -18.23 -3.55
N GLU A 182 0.11 -18.08 -2.65
CA GLU A 182 0.11 -18.74 -1.34
C GLU A 182 -1.10 -18.30 -0.51
N ILE A 183 -1.40 -17.00 -0.48
CA ILE A 183 -2.59 -16.47 0.19
C ILE A 183 -3.87 -17.08 -0.41
N TYR A 184 -3.98 -17.13 -1.73
CA TYR A 184 -5.15 -17.70 -2.40
C TYR A 184 -5.37 -19.18 -2.03
N PHE A 185 -4.33 -20.01 -2.14
CA PHE A 185 -4.47 -21.43 -1.81
C PHE A 185 -4.74 -21.66 -0.32
N ARG A 186 -4.18 -20.82 0.56
CA ARG A 186 -4.53 -20.82 1.99
C ARG A 186 -6.00 -20.47 2.22
N VAL A 187 -6.53 -19.45 1.54
CA VAL A 187 -7.96 -19.12 1.60
C VAL A 187 -8.80 -20.30 1.09
N LYS A 188 -8.40 -20.98 0.01
CA LYS A 188 -9.13 -22.15 -0.50
C LYS A 188 -9.12 -23.32 0.47
N ASP A 189 -8.04 -23.53 1.21
CA ASP A 189 -7.98 -24.53 2.26
C ASP A 189 -8.87 -24.15 3.45
N TYR A 190 -8.85 -22.88 3.88
CA TYR A 190 -9.74 -22.36 4.91
C TYR A 190 -11.22 -22.48 4.52
N GLU A 191 -11.57 -22.19 3.26
CA GLU A 191 -12.94 -22.34 2.74
C GLU A 191 -13.44 -23.79 2.81
N LYS A 192 -12.55 -24.78 2.65
CA LYS A 192 -12.87 -26.21 2.74
C LYS A 192 -13.01 -26.69 4.17
N LYS A 193 -12.14 -26.24 5.06
CA LYS A 193 -12.02 -26.76 6.43
C LYS A 193 -12.87 -26.01 7.46
N VAL A 194 -13.05 -24.71 7.26
CA VAL A 194 -13.70 -23.82 8.25
C VAL A 194 -14.97 -23.22 7.66
N LYS A 195 -14.86 -22.28 6.72
CA LYS A 195 -16.04 -21.60 6.16
C LYS A 195 -15.76 -20.91 4.84
N LYS A 196 -16.62 -21.15 3.86
CA LYS A 196 -16.73 -20.35 2.63
C LYS A 196 -17.84 -19.32 2.76
N ASN A 197 -17.54 -18.04 2.58
CA ASN A 197 -18.55 -16.98 2.64
C ASN A 197 -18.15 -15.73 1.82
N GLN A 198 -18.90 -14.64 1.97
CA GLN A 198 -18.58 -13.39 1.28
C GLN A 198 -17.23 -12.78 1.71
N SER A 199 -16.80 -13.00 2.96
CA SER A 199 -15.54 -12.49 3.48
C SER A 199 -14.33 -13.20 2.88
N THR A 200 -14.39 -14.54 2.75
CA THR A 200 -13.31 -15.31 2.10
C THR A 200 -13.14 -14.89 0.64
N TRP A 201 -14.27 -14.72 -0.07
CA TRP A 201 -14.26 -14.16 -1.43
C TRP A 201 -13.69 -12.74 -1.48
N TRP A 202 -14.01 -11.88 -0.51
CA TRP A 202 -13.58 -10.49 -0.50
C TRP A 202 -12.06 -10.34 -0.34
N LEU A 203 -11.40 -11.23 0.42
CA LEU A 203 -9.95 -11.20 0.54
C LEU A 203 -9.28 -11.51 -0.81
N VAL A 204 -9.78 -12.53 -1.53
CA VAL A 204 -9.31 -12.83 -2.89
C VAL A 204 -9.62 -11.68 -3.84
N PHE A 205 -10.80 -11.06 -3.74
CA PHE A 205 -11.17 -9.90 -4.54
C PHE A 205 -10.17 -8.75 -4.42
N GLU A 206 -9.65 -8.44 -3.22
CA GLU A 206 -8.62 -7.42 -3.07
C GLU A 206 -7.29 -7.80 -3.74
N LEU A 207 -6.92 -9.09 -3.75
CA LEU A 207 -5.74 -9.56 -4.51
C LEU A 207 -5.93 -9.35 -6.02
N VAL A 208 -7.12 -9.64 -6.53
CA VAL A 208 -7.46 -9.36 -7.95
C VAL A 208 -7.41 -7.85 -8.24
N TRP A 209 -7.72 -7.02 -7.24
CA TRP A 209 -7.61 -5.57 -7.37
C TRP A 209 -6.15 -5.10 -7.46
N ARG A 210 -5.25 -5.71 -6.69
CA ARG A 210 -3.79 -5.51 -6.82
C ARG A 210 -3.29 -5.93 -8.20
N ASP A 211 -3.65 -7.14 -8.67
CA ASP A 211 -3.30 -7.60 -10.03
C ASP A 211 -3.78 -6.63 -11.10
N TYR A 212 -5.04 -6.18 -10.99
CA TYR A 212 -5.62 -5.23 -11.91
C TYR A 212 -4.80 -3.94 -12.01
N PHE A 213 -4.32 -3.42 -10.88
CA PHE A 213 -3.47 -2.24 -10.88
C PHE A 213 -2.09 -2.48 -11.44
N THR A 214 -1.46 -3.62 -11.16
CA THR A 214 -0.21 -4.00 -11.81
C THR A 214 -0.37 -4.00 -13.33
N PHE A 215 -1.36 -4.72 -13.86
CA PHE A 215 -1.55 -4.82 -15.31
C PHE A 215 -2.04 -3.52 -15.96
N LYS A 216 -2.90 -2.74 -15.29
CA LYS A 216 -3.31 -1.41 -15.78
C LYS A 216 -2.13 -0.44 -15.74
N GLY A 217 -1.30 -0.49 -14.71
CA GLY A 217 -0.05 0.27 -14.61
C GLY A 217 0.87 -0.01 -15.78
N MET A 218 1.09 -1.29 -16.11
CA MET A 218 1.85 -1.70 -17.30
C MET A 218 1.26 -1.15 -18.61
N ARG A 219 -0.07 -1.19 -18.77
CA ARG A 219 -0.75 -0.64 -19.95
C ARG A 219 -0.54 0.85 -20.11
N ILE A 220 -0.64 1.60 -19.02
CA ILE A 220 -0.58 3.07 -19.04
C ILE A 220 0.87 3.58 -19.06
N GLY A 221 1.80 2.82 -18.47
CA GLY A 221 3.20 3.18 -18.38
C GLY A 221 3.42 4.51 -17.65
N HIS A 222 4.36 5.31 -18.15
CA HIS A 222 4.83 6.53 -17.49
C HIS A 222 3.73 7.57 -17.18
N SER A 223 2.61 7.55 -17.91
CA SER A 223 1.52 8.52 -17.68
C SER A 223 0.86 8.40 -16.30
N ILE A 224 1.06 7.31 -15.56
CA ILE A 224 0.56 7.18 -14.18
C ILE A 224 1.33 8.06 -13.18
N PHE A 225 2.45 8.67 -13.55
CA PHE A 225 3.28 9.50 -12.66
C PHE A 225 3.12 11.01 -12.91
N LEU A 226 2.36 11.38 -13.94
CA LEU A 226 2.20 12.78 -14.36
C LEU A 226 0.95 13.39 -13.72
N THR A 227 0.99 14.67 -13.34
CA THR A 227 -0.16 15.43 -12.80
C THR A 227 -1.45 15.25 -13.61
N LYS A 228 -1.34 15.28 -14.95
CA LYS A 228 -2.49 15.09 -15.87
C LYS A 228 -3.06 13.67 -15.79
N GLY A 229 -2.24 12.70 -15.39
CA GLY A 229 -2.54 11.29 -15.44
C GLY A 229 -2.89 10.83 -16.86
N PHE A 230 -3.68 9.76 -16.94
CA PHE A 230 -4.16 9.19 -18.21
C PHE A 230 -5.65 9.48 -18.49
N LYS A 231 -6.26 10.41 -17.76
CA LYS A 231 -7.66 10.83 -17.98
C LYS A 231 -7.69 12.23 -18.55
N ASN A 232 -8.62 12.47 -19.48
CA ASN A 232 -8.83 13.80 -20.06
C ASN A 232 -9.77 14.66 -19.20
N LYS A 233 -9.52 14.74 -17.89
CA LYS A 233 -10.28 15.57 -16.94
C LYS A 233 -9.35 16.65 -16.39
N LYS A 234 -9.75 17.92 -16.53
CA LYS A 234 -9.00 19.05 -15.97
C LYS A 234 -9.41 19.24 -14.51
N LEU A 235 -8.42 19.27 -13.63
CA LEU A 235 -8.54 19.68 -12.24
C LEU A 235 -7.70 20.93 -12.04
N VAL A 236 -8.16 21.85 -11.19
CA VAL A 236 -7.44 23.07 -10.85
C VAL A 236 -6.79 22.86 -9.49
N TRP A 237 -5.48 23.02 -9.44
CA TRP A 237 -4.69 22.87 -8.23
C TRP A 237 -4.30 24.25 -7.71
N GLU A 238 -4.47 24.47 -6.42
CA GLU A 238 -3.93 25.64 -5.71
C GLU A 238 -2.46 25.41 -5.34
N ASN A 239 -2.09 24.15 -5.02
CA ASN A 239 -0.73 23.74 -4.66
C ASN A 239 -0.09 24.62 -3.55
N ASP A 240 -0.89 25.01 -2.57
CA ASP A 240 -0.42 25.75 -1.40
C ASP A 240 0.51 24.84 -0.55
N PRO A 241 1.81 25.17 -0.42
CA PRO A 241 2.75 24.34 0.33
C PRO A 241 2.44 24.26 1.82
N GLY A 242 1.84 25.30 2.40
CA GLY A 242 1.45 25.33 3.81
C GLY A 242 0.28 24.40 4.09
N LYS A 243 -0.74 24.37 3.21
CA LYS A 243 -1.84 23.39 3.28
C LYS A 243 -1.32 21.97 3.17
N PHE A 244 -0.38 21.73 2.23
CA PHE A 244 0.23 20.40 2.07
C PHE A 244 1.04 19.99 3.30
N GLN A 245 1.87 20.88 3.86
CA GLN A 245 2.65 20.60 5.06
C GLN A 245 1.74 20.22 6.25
N ARG A 246 0.66 20.98 6.48
CA ARG A 246 -0.32 20.65 7.53
C ARG A 246 -0.97 19.29 7.31
N TRP A 247 -1.24 18.90 6.06
CA TRP A 247 -1.73 17.57 5.74
C TRP A 247 -0.69 16.49 6.04
N CYS A 248 0.55 16.66 5.59
CA CYS A 248 1.65 15.75 5.88
C CYS A 248 1.84 15.52 7.38
N GLU A 249 1.81 16.59 8.18
CA GLU A 249 2.04 16.54 9.63
C GLU A 249 0.84 16.03 10.44
N GLY A 250 -0.35 15.96 9.84
CA GLY A 250 -1.58 15.68 10.57
C GLY A 250 -1.95 16.82 11.54
N SER A 251 -1.89 18.06 11.04
CA SER A 251 -2.23 19.31 11.74
C SER A 251 -3.25 20.14 10.94
N THR A 252 -4.12 19.48 10.17
CA THR A 252 -5.14 20.14 9.32
C THR A 252 -6.30 20.75 10.11
N GLY A 253 -6.48 20.32 11.36
CA GLY A 253 -7.63 20.69 12.21
C GLY A 253 -8.86 19.82 11.97
N ILE A 254 -8.74 18.79 11.12
CA ILE A 254 -9.78 17.78 10.88
C ILE A 254 -9.33 16.48 11.57
N PRO A 255 -9.90 16.11 12.73
CA PRO A 255 -9.35 15.06 13.58
C PRO A 255 -9.20 13.70 12.89
N PHE A 256 -10.14 13.34 12.01
CA PHE A 256 -10.09 12.08 11.28
C PHE A 256 -8.95 12.00 10.27
N VAL A 257 -8.63 13.12 9.60
CA VAL A 257 -7.50 13.22 8.68
C VAL A 257 -6.20 13.23 9.49
N ASP A 258 -6.14 14.05 10.53
CA ASP A 258 -4.96 14.22 11.37
C ASP A 258 -4.57 12.91 12.06
N ALA A 259 -5.53 12.17 12.63
CA ALA A 259 -5.30 10.86 13.24
C ALA A 259 -4.67 9.86 12.25
N HIS A 260 -5.17 9.81 11.02
CA HIS A 260 -4.63 8.90 10.00
C HIS A 260 -3.24 9.34 9.52
N MET A 261 -2.99 10.63 9.31
CA MET A 261 -1.67 11.12 8.90
C MET A 261 -0.64 10.91 10.00
N ARG A 262 -1.00 11.11 11.27
CA ARG A 262 -0.13 10.79 12.41
C ARG A 262 0.14 9.28 12.55
N GLN A 263 -0.87 8.44 12.33
CA GLN A 263 -0.70 6.98 12.27
C GLN A 263 0.31 6.58 11.17
N LEU A 264 0.16 7.13 9.96
CA LEU A 264 1.09 6.89 8.86
C LEU A 264 2.51 7.31 9.23
N ASN A 265 2.70 8.50 9.80
CA ASN A 265 4.04 9.01 10.09
C ASN A 265 4.75 8.24 11.20
N GLN A 266 4.01 7.72 12.18
CA GLN A 266 4.59 6.98 13.29
C GLN A 266 4.83 5.51 12.98
N THR A 267 3.96 4.89 12.16
CA THR A 267 3.97 3.42 11.96
C THR A 267 4.30 2.99 10.55
N GLY A 268 4.30 3.93 9.60
CA GLY A 268 4.39 3.67 8.17
C GLY A 268 3.20 2.90 7.59
N PHE A 269 2.10 2.74 8.34
CA PHE A 269 0.90 2.07 7.89
C PHE A 269 -0.34 2.95 8.05
N MET A 270 -1.29 2.84 7.12
CA MET A 270 -2.59 3.52 7.22
C MET A 270 -3.68 2.59 6.70
N SER A 271 -4.81 2.50 7.42
CA SER A 271 -5.97 1.74 6.95
C SER A 271 -6.41 2.19 5.54
N ASN A 272 -6.93 1.27 4.71
CA ASN A 272 -7.46 1.62 3.39
C ASN A 272 -8.53 2.72 3.47
N ARG A 273 -9.35 2.72 4.54
CA ARG A 273 -10.34 3.77 4.77
C ARG A 273 -9.69 5.13 5.02
N GLY A 274 -8.63 5.16 5.81
CA GLY A 274 -7.81 6.35 6.03
C GLY A 274 -7.21 6.85 4.73
N ARG A 275 -6.56 5.97 3.95
CA ARG A 275 -5.91 6.33 2.68
C ARG A 275 -6.87 7.03 1.72
N VAL A 276 -8.06 6.46 1.51
CA VAL A 276 -9.11 7.04 0.67
C VAL A 276 -9.53 8.43 1.17
N ASN A 277 -9.75 8.60 2.48
CA ASN A 277 -10.21 9.87 3.03
C ASN A 277 -9.13 10.95 3.02
N CYS A 278 -7.89 10.61 3.40
CA CYS A 278 -6.78 11.55 3.37
C CYS A 278 -6.44 11.98 1.94
N ALA A 279 -6.49 11.05 0.97
CA ALA A 279 -6.30 11.39 -0.44
C ALA A 279 -7.44 12.24 -0.99
N SER A 280 -8.70 11.92 -0.67
CA SER A 280 -9.85 12.74 -1.08
C SER A 280 -9.76 14.16 -0.51
N TYR A 281 -9.38 14.30 0.77
CA TYR A 281 -9.22 15.59 1.42
C TYR A 281 -8.13 16.44 0.76
N LEU A 282 -6.96 15.85 0.50
CA LEU A 282 -5.86 16.55 -0.18
C LEU A 282 -6.28 17.09 -1.55
N VAL A 283 -6.95 16.24 -2.34
CA VAL A 283 -7.35 16.57 -3.72
C VAL A 283 -8.51 17.57 -3.78
N PHE A 284 -9.56 17.38 -2.97
CA PHE A 284 -10.84 18.08 -3.17
C PHE A 284 -11.15 19.17 -2.15
N ASP A 285 -10.52 19.13 -0.98
CA ASP A 285 -10.65 20.19 0.03
C ASP A 285 -9.44 21.13 -0.09
N LEU A 286 -8.22 20.58 -0.02
CA LEU A 286 -7.00 21.41 -0.09
C LEU A 286 -6.60 21.82 -1.52
N LYS A 287 -7.20 21.19 -2.54
CA LYS A 287 -6.87 21.38 -3.97
C LYS A 287 -5.38 21.30 -4.27
N VAL A 288 -4.71 20.33 -3.63
CA VAL A 288 -3.30 20.03 -3.90
C VAL A 288 -3.22 18.92 -4.95
N ASP A 289 -2.25 19.03 -5.85
CA ASP A 289 -1.93 18.01 -6.85
C ASP A 289 -1.73 16.65 -6.16
N TRP A 290 -2.48 15.66 -6.64
CA TRP A 290 -2.48 14.31 -6.12
C TRP A 290 -1.10 13.63 -6.17
N THR A 291 -0.22 14.04 -7.10
CA THR A 291 1.14 13.49 -7.21
C THR A 291 1.99 13.80 -5.98
N TRP A 292 1.72 14.91 -5.27
CA TRP A 292 2.40 15.25 -4.02
C TRP A 292 2.04 14.26 -2.91
N GLY A 293 0.76 13.91 -2.82
CA GLY A 293 0.27 12.90 -1.89
C GLY A 293 0.78 11.49 -2.22
N ALA A 294 0.84 11.15 -3.51
CA ALA A 294 1.39 9.87 -3.99
C ALA A 294 2.87 9.71 -3.59
N ALA A 295 3.68 10.73 -3.84
CA ALA A 295 5.09 10.75 -3.45
C ALA A 295 5.27 10.76 -1.92
N TYR A 296 4.42 11.46 -1.17
CA TYR A 296 4.46 11.42 0.29
C TYR A 296 4.17 10.01 0.82
N PHE A 297 3.15 9.35 0.29
CA PHE A 297 2.83 7.96 0.65
C PHE A 297 3.96 6.98 0.27
N GLU A 298 4.59 7.15 -0.89
CA GLU A 298 5.78 6.40 -1.27
C GLU A 298 6.91 6.54 -0.25
N SER A 299 7.12 7.75 0.31
CA SER A 299 8.15 7.98 1.33
C SER A 299 7.84 7.44 2.73
N ARG A 300 6.57 7.06 3.01
CA ARG A 300 6.11 6.69 4.36
C ARG A 300 5.61 5.27 4.48
N LEU A 301 5.03 4.71 3.42
CA LEU A 301 4.34 3.42 3.49
C LEU A 301 5.33 2.24 3.54
N ILE A 302 5.25 1.44 4.60
CA ILE A 302 5.96 0.14 4.67
C ILE A 302 5.38 -0.89 3.67
N ASP A 303 4.21 -0.61 3.11
CA ASP A 303 3.56 -1.42 2.07
C ASP A 303 3.46 -0.68 0.73
N TYR A 304 4.41 0.21 0.46
CA TYR A 304 4.51 0.86 -0.83
C TYR A 304 4.65 -0.19 -1.96
N ASP A 305 3.68 -0.17 -2.87
CA ASP A 305 3.71 -0.86 -4.15
C ASP A 305 3.41 0.18 -5.22
N VAL A 306 4.30 0.32 -6.21
CA VAL A 306 4.25 1.37 -7.22
C VAL A 306 2.90 1.46 -7.92
N SER A 307 2.37 0.34 -8.42
CA SER A 307 1.06 0.35 -9.09
C SER A 307 -0.06 0.66 -8.11
N SER A 308 -0.08 -0.01 -6.96
CA SER A 308 -1.16 0.12 -5.99
C SER A 308 -1.25 1.53 -5.43
N ASN A 309 -0.12 2.19 -5.16
CA ASN A 309 -0.11 3.56 -4.67
C ASN A 309 -0.54 4.55 -5.76
N TRP A 310 0.21 4.60 -6.87
CA TRP A 310 0.02 5.62 -7.91
C TRP A 310 -1.35 5.48 -8.61
N MET A 311 -1.84 4.26 -8.82
CA MET A 311 -3.18 4.04 -9.39
C MET A 311 -4.31 4.39 -8.42
N ASN A 312 -4.17 4.12 -7.11
CA ASN A 312 -5.19 4.54 -6.14
C ASN A 312 -5.29 6.06 -6.06
N TRP A 313 -4.15 6.75 -6.01
CA TRP A 313 -4.13 8.22 -6.00
C TRP A 313 -4.72 8.81 -7.28
N HIS A 314 -4.35 8.26 -8.44
CA HIS A 314 -4.94 8.65 -9.73
C HIS A 314 -6.46 8.41 -9.74
N MET A 315 -6.93 7.23 -9.30
CA MET A 315 -8.35 6.94 -9.20
C MET A 315 -9.05 7.90 -8.23
N GLN A 316 -8.43 8.24 -7.10
CA GLN A 316 -9.01 9.19 -6.15
C GLN A 316 -9.19 10.59 -6.75
N ALA A 317 -8.23 11.04 -7.57
CA ALA A 317 -8.31 12.33 -8.23
C ALA A 317 -9.34 12.37 -9.36
N PHE A 318 -9.37 11.33 -10.21
CA PHE A 318 -10.07 11.39 -11.49
C PHE A 318 -11.33 10.52 -11.60
N GLU A 319 -11.43 9.43 -10.84
CA GLU A 319 -12.48 8.41 -11.01
C GLU A 319 -13.44 8.29 -9.82
N ILE A 320 -12.94 8.51 -8.59
CA ILE A 320 -13.71 8.31 -7.35
C ILE A 320 -14.37 9.61 -6.91
N TRP A 321 -15.59 9.49 -6.41
CA TRP A 321 -16.35 10.60 -5.84
C TRP A 321 -15.73 11.11 -4.54
N TYR A 322 -15.91 12.41 -4.29
CA TYR A 322 -15.54 13.09 -3.07
C TYR A 322 -16.04 12.35 -1.80
N THR A 323 -15.17 12.21 -0.80
CA THR A 323 -15.55 11.75 0.54
C THR A 323 -15.43 12.88 1.55
N ASN A 324 -16.55 13.22 2.19
CA ASN A 324 -16.56 14.19 3.27
C ASN A 324 -15.90 13.60 4.54
N PRO A 325 -14.77 14.15 5.03
CA PRO A 325 -14.01 13.57 6.14
C PRO A 325 -14.80 13.61 7.46
N VAL A 326 -15.60 14.65 7.69
CA VAL A 326 -16.45 14.78 8.89
C VAL A 326 -17.54 13.72 8.90
N HIS A 327 -18.20 13.50 7.76
CA HIS A 327 -19.20 12.44 7.63
C HIS A 327 -18.58 11.05 7.83
N GLN A 328 -17.39 10.82 7.27
CA GLN A 328 -16.72 9.52 7.33
C GLN A 328 -16.24 9.23 8.76
N SER A 329 -15.74 10.24 9.46
CA SER A 329 -15.39 10.16 10.88
C SER A 329 -16.54 9.60 11.73
N ASN A 330 -17.74 10.19 11.61
CA ASN A 330 -18.92 9.71 12.31
C ASN A 330 -19.38 8.33 11.81
N LYS A 331 -19.45 8.14 10.48
CA LYS A 331 -19.93 6.88 9.86
C LYS A 331 -19.15 5.66 10.33
N TYR A 332 -17.83 5.77 10.52
CA TYR A 332 -16.97 4.67 10.97
C TYR A 332 -16.68 4.69 12.47
N LYS A 333 -17.36 5.54 13.24
CA LYS A 333 -17.20 5.66 14.69
C LYS A 333 -15.73 5.83 15.09
N ALA A 334 -15.08 6.86 14.53
CA ALA A 334 -13.65 7.09 14.66
C ALA A 334 -13.22 7.72 16.00
N GLN A 335 -14.12 7.94 16.95
CA GLN A 335 -13.86 8.65 18.22
C GLN A 335 -12.62 8.10 18.95
N ASP A 336 -12.61 6.80 19.26
CA ASP A 336 -11.51 6.19 20.01
C ASP A 336 -10.19 6.17 19.22
N PHE A 337 -10.29 6.01 17.89
CA PHE A 337 -9.13 6.11 17.01
C PHE A 337 -8.55 7.52 17.04
N ILE A 338 -9.39 8.55 16.96
CA ILE A 338 -8.96 9.95 17.03
C ILE A 338 -8.29 10.24 18.38
N ARG A 339 -8.91 9.85 19.50
CA ARG A 339 -8.33 10.05 20.85
C ARG A 339 -6.95 9.41 21.00
N ARG A 340 -6.73 8.25 20.38
CA ARG A 340 -5.43 7.56 20.40
C ARG A 340 -4.35 8.30 19.61
N TRP A 341 -4.67 8.79 18.41
CA TRP A 341 -3.67 9.37 17.49
C TRP A 341 -3.56 10.89 17.55
N VAL A 342 -4.53 11.55 18.19
CA VAL A 342 -4.56 13.00 18.44
C VAL A 342 -4.69 13.21 19.95
N PRO A 343 -3.61 13.04 20.73
CA PRO A 343 -3.66 12.98 22.19
C PRO A 343 -4.19 14.27 22.83
N GLU A 344 -4.07 15.41 22.17
CA GLU A 344 -4.68 16.67 22.61
C GLU A 344 -6.22 16.64 22.63
N LEU A 345 -6.85 15.68 21.93
CA LEU A 345 -8.30 15.46 21.91
C LEU A 345 -8.73 14.28 22.81
N ALA A 346 -7.81 13.62 23.52
CA ALA A 346 -8.08 12.36 24.21
C ALA A 346 -9.17 12.45 25.30
N LYS A 347 -9.40 13.63 25.88
CA LYS A 347 -10.36 13.88 26.95
C LYS A 347 -11.74 14.35 26.46
N LEU A 348 -11.89 14.61 25.16
CA LEU A 348 -13.14 15.12 24.60
C LEU A 348 -14.22 14.03 24.53
N ASN A 349 -15.47 14.44 24.69
CA ASN A 349 -16.61 13.53 24.54
C ASN A 349 -16.81 13.08 23.08
N ASP A 350 -17.76 12.19 22.82
CA ASP A 350 -17.95 11.57 21.50
C ASP A 350 -18.39 12.55 20.41
N THR A 351 -19.01 13.66 20.79
CA THR A 351 -19.43 14.72 19.87
C THR A 351 -18.28 15.69 19.61
N GLU A 352 -17.65 16.20 20.68
CA GLU A 352 -16.55 17.16 20.64
C GLU A 352 -15.34 16.64 19.88
N VAL A 353 -14.97 15.36 20.07
CA VAL A 353 -13.79 14.76 19.41
C VAL A 353 -13.91 14.73 17.88
N LEU A 354 -15.13 14.70 17.34
CA LEU A 354 -15.37 14.61 15.90
C LEU A 354 -15.39 15.99 15.21
N ILE A 355 -15.77 17.04 15.94
CA ILE A 355 -15.94 18.41 15.45
C ILE A 355 -15.42 19.45 16.47
N PRO A 356 -14.16 19.36 16.92
CA PRO A 356 -13.66 20.13 18.06
C PRO A 356 -13.67 21.66 17.82
N TRP A 357 -13.67 22.11 16.57
CA TRP A 357 -13.75 23.53 16.22
C TRP A 357 -15.13 24.15 16.46
N GLU A 358 -16.17 23.33 16.67
CA GLU A 358 -17.50 23.78 17.08
C GLU A 358 -17.58 24.09 18.58
N PHE A 359 -16.50 23.79 19.31
CA PHE A 359 -16.35 23.97 20.74
C PHE A 359 -15.09 24.79 21.03
N ASP A 360 -15.01 25.43 22.20
CA ASP A 360 -13.85 26.26 22.55
C ASP A 360 -12.72 25.39 23.10
N HIS A 361 -11.91 24.83 22.19
CA HIS A 361 -10.73 24.01 22.52
C HIS A 361 -9.44 24.71 22.06
N SER A 362 -8.68 25.25 23.02
CA SER A 362 -7.46 26.04 22.75
C SER A 362 -6.23 25.20 22.39
N THR A 363 -6.24 23.90 22.66
CA THR A 363 -5.07 23.01 22.51
C THR A 363 -4.97 22.30 21.17
N TYR A 364 -6.02 22.31 20.35
CA TYR A 364 -6.05 21.68 19.03
C TYR A 364 -6.15 22.73 17.92
N VAL A 365 -5.42 22.51 16.83
CA VAL A 365 -5.35 23.45 15.72
C VAL A 365 -6.72 23.58 15.04
N ARG A 366 -7.10 24.82 14.68
CA ARG A 366 -8.34 25.05 13.94
C ARG A 366 -8.25 24.56 12.49
N PRO A 367 -9.37 24.12 11.89
CA PRO A 367 -9.44 23.78 10.47
C PRO A 367 -8.85 24.88 9.59
N ILE A 368 -8.14 24.48 8.52
CA ILE A 368 -7.71 25.41 7.45
C ILE A 368 -8.92 26.19 6.92
N GLU A 369 -10.03 25.48 6.71
CA GLU A 369 -11.29 26.01 6.21
C GLU A 369 -12.43 25.09 6.67
N ILE A 370 -13.62 25.64 6.89
CA ILE A 370 -14.84 24.87 7.13
C ILE A 370 -15.71 24.99 5.89
N TYR A 371 -15.80 23.91 5.12
CA TYR A 371 -16.51 23.94 3.84
C TYR A 371 -18.02 23.75 4.01
N PRO A 372 -18.89 24.50 3.30
CA PRO A 372 -20.36 24.35 3.39
C PRO A 372 -20.87 22.93 3.10
N LYS A 373 -20.13 22.16 2.29
CA LYS A 373 -20.42 20.73 2.00
C LYS A 373 -20.33 19.82 3.25
N TRP A 374 -19.87 20.35 4.40
CA TRP A 374 -19.77 19.63 5.67
C TRP A 374 -20.96 19.84 6.61
N ASP A 375 -21.79 20.86 6.39
CA ASP A 375 -22.86 21.27 7.31
C ASP A 375 -23.79 20.14 7.72
N ARG A 376 -24.19 19.29 6.76
CA ARG A 376 -25.07 18.15 7.05
C ARG A 376 -24.41 17.17 8.02
N ALA A 377 -23.11 16.90 7.85
CA ALA A 377 -22.37 15.99 8.71
C ALA A 377 -22.21 16.58 10.12
N ILE A 378 -21.84 17.86 10.20
CA ILE A 378 -21.71 18.59 11.47
C ILE A 378 -23.04 18.57 12.25
N LYS A 379 -24.16 18.90 11.58
CA LYS A 379 -25.51 18.85 12.17
C LYS A 379 -25.93 17.47 12.66
N LEU A 380 -25.47 16.40 12.00
CA LEU A 380 -25.74 15.02 12.44
C LEU A 380 -24.91 14.66 13.67
N ILE A 381 -23.67 15.11 13.75
CA ILE A 381 -22.78 14.85 14.88
C ILE A 381 -23.27 15.57 16.14
N ARG A 382 -23.72 16.82 16.02
CA ARG A 382 -24.33 17.58 17.14
C ARG A 382 -25.57 16.91 17.77
N LYS A 383 -26.13 15.87 17.15
CA LYS A 383 -27.29 15.12 17.63
C LYS A 383 -26.92 13.75 18.24
N LEU A 384 -25.62 13.47 18.40
CA LEU A 384 -25.15 12.24 19.06
C LEU A 384 -25.35 12.31 20.57
N ASP A 385 -25.47 13.52 21.13
CA ASP A 385 -25.78 13.79 22.54
C ASP A 385 -27.29 13.68 22.84
#